data_AF-A0A849H9U8-F1
#
_entry.id   AF-A0A849H9U8-F1
#
_cell.length_a   1.000
_cell.length_b   1.000
_cell.length_c   1.000
_cell.angle_alpha   90.00
_cell.angle_beta   90.00
_cell.angle_gamma   90.00
#
_symmetry.space_group_name_H-M   'P 1'
#
loop_
_entity.id
_entity.type
_entity.pdbx_description
1 polymer ?
#
loop_
_entity_poly.entity_id
_entity_poly.type
_entity_poly.pdbx_seq_one_letter_code
_entity_poly.pdbx_strand_id
1 'polypeptide(L)' 'MNPPDLLVVCLSAFVAVFALLSFLAVVMRLLITVYPERLAGIDSATIAAVTAAAAYAFPGTKITKVEEIK' A
#
# COMPACT_ATOMS: atom_id res chain seq x y z
N MET A 1 -45.88 -20.37 5.63
CA MET A 1 -44.41 -20.20 5.71
C MET A 1 -43.88 -20.28 4.29
N ASN A 2 -43.53 -19.15 3.69
CA ASN A 2 -42.97 -19.11 2.34
C ASN A 2 -41.57 -19.75 2.41
N PRO A 3 -41.23 -20.75 1.58
CA PRO A 3 -39.90 -21.31 1.59
C PRO A 3 -38.90 -20.19 1.28
N PRO A 4 -37.78 -20.08 2.02
CA PRO A 4 -36.74 -19.12 1.66
C PRO A 4 -36.27 -19.47 0.25
N ASP A 5 -36.47 -18.55 -0.69
CA ASP A 5 -35.99 -18.68 -2.05
C ASP A 5 -34.47 -18.91 -2.00
N LEU A 6 -34.02 -20.10 -2.43
CA LEU A 6 -32.60 -20.48 -2.48
C LEU A 6 -31.76 -19.40 -3.18
N LEU A 7 -32.38 -18.71 -4.15
CA LEU A 7 -31.79 -17.59 -4.88
C LEU A 7 -31.47 -16.40 -3.96
N VAL A 8 -32.35 -16.06 -3.02
CA VAL A 8 -32.14 -14.99 -2.02
C VAL A 8 -31.02 -15.37 -1.06
N VAL A 9 -30.97 -16.64 -0.63
CA VAL A 9 -29.90 -17.13 0.25
C VAL A 9 -28.54 -17.06 -0.47
N CYS A 10 -28.46 -17.54 -1.72
CA CYS A 10 -27.25 -17.46 -2.53
C CYS A 10 -26.78 -16.02 -2.75
N LEU A 11 -27.69 -15.08 -3.05
CA LEU A 11 -27.35 -13.67 -3.20
C LEU A 11 -26.81 -13.08 -1.89
N SER A 12 -27.46 -13.38 -0.77
CA SER A 12 -27.04 -12.87 0.55
C SER A 12 -25.64 -13.38 0.94
N ALA A 13 -25.34 -14.64 0.67
CA ALA A 13 -24.03 -15.22 0.93
C ALA A 13 -22.94 -14.57 0.08
N PHE A 14 -23.21 -14.32 -1.21
CA PHE A 14 -22.26 -13.67 -2.12
C PHE A 14 -21.91 -12.25 -1.66
N VAL A 15 -22.93 -11.48 -1.28
CA VAL A 15 -22.76 -10.12 -0.75
C VAL A 15 -21.98 -10.13 0.57
N ALA A 16 -22.28 -11.08 1.46
CA ALA A 16 -21.57 -11.22 2.74
C ALA A 16 -20.08 -11.50 2.54
N VAL A 17 -19.72 -12.41 1.62
CA VAL A 17 -18.32 -12.73 1.31
C VAL A 17 -17.61 -11.52 0.70
N PHE A 18 -18.23 -10.82 -0.25
CA PHE A 18 -17.66 -9.59 -0.82
C PHE A 18 -17.44 -8.49 0.23
N ALA A 19 -18.41 -8.31 1.13
CA ALA A 19 -18.29 -7.37 2.23
C ALA A 19 -17.11 -7.72 3.15
N LEU A 20 -16.94 -9.01 3.46
CA LEU A 20 -15.86 -9.48 4.33
C LEU A 20 -14.48 -9.32 3.67
N LEU A 21 -14.35 -9.68 2.39
CA LEU A 21 -13.11 -9.51 1.63
C LEU A 21 -12.74 -8.04 1.44
N SER A 22 -13.71 -7.19 1.13
CA SER A 22 -13.47 -5.75 0.98
C SER A 22 -13.07 -5.10 2.31
N PHE A 23 -13.71 -5.50 3.42
CA PHE A 23 -13.33 -5.06 4.75
C PHE A 23 -11.88 -5.44 5.07
N LEU A 24 -11.49 -6.69 4.84
CA LEU A 24 -10.11 -7.14 5.07
C LEU A 24 -9.10 -6.36 4.22
N ALA A 25 -9.42 -6.11 2.95
CA ALA A 25 -8.58 -5.34 2.05
C ALA A 25 -8.41 -3.89 2.53
N VAL A 26 -9.47 -3.27 3.03
CA VAL A 26 -9.42 -1.93 3.62
C VAL A 26 -8.54 -1.92 4.86
N VAL A 27 -8.69 -2.90 5.75
CA VAL A 27 -7.84 -3.03 6.95
C VAL A 27 -6.37 -3.17 6.55
N MET A 28 -6.04 -4.03 5.59
CA MET A 28 -4.67 -4.19 5.13
C MET A 28 -4.12 -2.89 4.54
N ARG A 29 -4.91 -2.16 3.75
CA ARG A 29 -4.51 -0.87 3.18
C ARG A 29 -4.36 0.23 4.25
N LEU A 30 -5.20 0.20 5.28
CA LEU A 30 -5.10 1.08 6.44
C LEU A 30 -3.80 0.78 7.21
N LEU A 31 -3.49 -0.49 7.44
CA LEU A 31 -2.25 -0.89 8.09
C LEU A 31 -1.02 -0.45 7.29
N ILE A 32 -1.01 -0.61 5.96
CA ILE A 32 0.09 -0.14 5.09
C ILE A 32 0.24 1.38 5.12
N THR A 33 -0.86 2.12 5.24
CA THR A 33 -0.81 3.60 5.28
C THR A 33 -0.41 4.15 6.65
N VAL A 34 -0.82 3.49 7.74
CA VAL A 34 -0.44 3.86 9.11
C VAL A 34 0.99 3.40 9.43
N TYR A 35 1.38 2.21 8.95
CA TYR A 35 2.71 1.63 9.07
C TYR A 35 3.30 1.42 7.68
N PRO A 36 3.70 2.49 6.99
CA PRO A 36 4.43 2.35 5.73
C PRO A 36 5.69 1.56 6.06
N GLU A 37 5.84 0.41 5.39
CA GLU A 37 7.06 -0.38 5.41
C GLU A 37 8.20 0.57 5.06
N ARG A 38 8.96 1.00 6.07
CA ARG A 38 10.26 1.61 5.85
C ARG A 38 11.12 0.48 5.32
N LEU A 39 11.09 0.27 4.00
CA LEU A 39 12.12 -0.47 3.27
C LEU A 39 13.44 -0.10 3.95
N ALA A 40 14.10 -1.10 4.53
CA ALA A 40 15.29 -0.96 5.37
C ALA A 40 16.49 -0.47 4.55
N GLY A 41 16.38 0.75 4.05
CA GLY A 41 17.24 1.34 3.03
C GLY A 41 16.88 2.81 2.89
N ILE A 42 17.43 3.60 3.81
CA ILE A 42 17.54 5.06 3.75
C ILE A 42 16.24 5.83 4.07
N ASP A 43 16.33 6.67 5.09
CA ASP A 43 15.24 7.56 5.52
C ASP A 43 14.83 8.51 4.38
N SER A 44 13.52 8.82 4.29
CA SER A 44 13.00 9.71 3.25
C SER A 44 13.63 11.11 3.29
N ALA A 45 14.04 11.57 4.48
CA ALA A 45 14.77 12.83 4.61
C ALA A 45 16.18 12.72 4.01
N THR A 46 16.85 11.57 4.16
CA THR A 46 18.16 11.31 3.56
C THR A 46 18.07 11.18 2.05
N ILE A 47 17.03 10.52 1.51
CA ILE A 47 16.79 10.47 0.05
C ILE A 47 16.54 11.89 -0.49
N ALA A 48 15.73 12.70 0.19
CA ALA A 48 15.48 14.08 -0.19
C ALA A 48 16.76 14.95 -0.15
N ALA A 49 17.59 14.78 0.87
CA ALA A 49 18.86 15.50 0.99
C ALA A 49 19.85 15.09 -0.11
N VAL A 50 19.99 13.78 -0.37
CA VAL A 50 20.88 13.27 -1.43
C VAL A 50 20.38 13.68 -2.81
N THR A 51 19.08 13.61 -3.07
CA THR A 51 18.50 14.05 -4.35
C THR A 51 18.69 15.54 -4.57
N ALA A 52 18.49 16.39 -3.55
CA ALA A 52 18.74 17.82 -3.64
C ALA A 52 20.23 18.14 -3.89
N ALA A 53 21.14 17.47 -3.19
CA ALA A 53 22.58 17.63 -3.38
C ALA A 53 23.05 17.16 -4.77
N ALA A 54 22.55 16.00 -5.23
CA ALA A 54 22.87 15.45 -6.54
C ALA A 54 22.30 16.31 -7.68
N ALA A 55 21.09 16.85 -7.53
CA ALA A 55 20.51 17.76 -8.51
C ALA A 55 21.29 19.09 -8.61
N TYR A 56 21.86 19.56 -7.50
CA TYR A 56 22.72 20.75 -7.48
C TYR A 56 24.08 20.50 -8.15
N ALA A 57 24.71 19.36 -7.86
CA ALA A 57 26.02 19.03 -8.41
C ALA A 57 25.96 18.54 -9.87
N PHE A 58 24.90 17.81 -10.23
CA PHE A 58 24.74 17.15 -11.54
C PHE A 58 23.32 17.34 -12.08
N PRO A 59 23.02 18.54 -12.62
CA PRO A 59 21.70 18.85 -13.16
C PRO A 59 21.35 17.94 -14.35
N GLY A 60 20.11 17.42 -14.35
CA GLY A 60 19.59 16.57 -15.42
C GLY A 60 19.90 15.07 -15.29
N THR A 61 20.56 14.64 -14.21
CA THR A 61 20.85 13.23 -13.96
C THR A 61 19.73 12.53 -13.16
N LYS A 62 19.49 11.24 -13.45
CA LYS A 62 18.50 10.43 -12.75
C LYS A 62 19.20 9.50 -11.75
N ILE A 63 18.87 9.64 -10.47
CA ILE A 63 19.37 8.75 -9.42
C ILE A 63 18.63 7.42 -9.52
N THR A 64 19.37 6.34 -9.80
CA THR A 64 18.81 4.99 -10.01
C THR A 64 18.93 4.10 -8.78
N LYS A 65 19.88 4.38 -7.88
CA LYS A 65 20.11 3.62 -6.65
C LYS A 65 20.81 4.52 -5.62
N VAL A 66 20.37 4.48 -4.37
CA VAL A 66 21.07 5.10 -3.23
C VAL A 66 21.37 3.98 -2.24
N GLU A 67 22.63 3.84 -1.85
CA GLU A 67 23.09 2.86 -0.86
C GLU A 67 24.00 3.59 0.13
N GLU A 68 23.83 3.33 1.42
CA GLU A 68 24.74 3.81 2.46
C GLU A 68 25.91 2.82 2.57
N ILE A 69 27.15 3.30 2.40
CA ILE A 69 28.36 2.52 2.60
C ILE A 69 28.92 2.89 3.97
N LYS A 70 29.10 1.90 4.84
CA LYS A 70 29.66 2.05 6.19
C LYS A 70 31.16 1.86 6.20
#